data_AF-A0A9X7J242-F1
#
_entry.id   AF-A0A9X7J242-F1
#
_cell.length_a   1.000
_cell.length_b   1.000
_cell.length_c   1.000
_cell.angle_alpha   90.00
_cell.angle_beta   90.00
_cell.angle_gamma   90.00
#
_symmetry.space_group_name_H-M   'P 1'
#
loop_
_entity.id
_entity.type
_entity.pdbx_description
1 polymer ?
#
loop_
_entity_poly.entity_id
_entity_poly.type
_entity_poly.pdbx_seq_one_letter_code
_entity_poly.pdbx_strand_id
1 'polypeptide(L)'
;MLKIGEKGRVIIALMLTFGVLAYLVQGDRQGTKPTGVDLPLERPVQQASQADTSGATKVAAPIKDQAAVAGPKAEDILKEASSKAEGGAAFFIEYRLERDRQRSQQIALLKQIIDNPNSGGEGKQEAQKRLVELTQQMDLEMQLEKLIVAKGYKDAAVFIQPNAVNVIVMADKFGDEDANKIGDLVSRSTGRPREQVSMIHKK
;
A
#
# COMPACT_ATOMS: atom_id res chain seq x y z
N MET A 1 40.31 -41.20 -7.48
CA MET A 1 38.89 -40.97 -7.80
C MET A 1 38.05 -41.32 -6.57
N LEU A 2 37.61 -40.33 -5.78
CA LEU A 2 36.74 -40.58 -4.62
C LEU A 2 35.31 -40.81 -5.11
N LYS A 3 34.77 -42.02 -4.90
CA LYS A 3 33.35 -42.34 -5.16
C LYS A 3 32.51 -41.75 -4.03
N ILE A 4 31.98 -40.56 -4.26
CA ILE A 4 31.05 -39.89 -3.35
C ILE A 4 29.64 -40.38 -3.67
N GLY A 5 29.01 -41.09 -2.73
CA GLY A 5 27.61 -41.52 -2.84
C GLY A 5 26.65 -40.32 -2.87
N GLU A 6 25.43 -40.48 -3.39
CA GLU A 6 24.48 -39.38 -3.63
C GLU A 6 24.28 -38.44 -2.43
N LYS A 7 24.23 -39.00 -1.21
CA LYS A 7 24.11 -38.22 0.03
C LYS A 7 25.33 -37.34 0.31
N GLY A 8 26.53 -37.81 -0.05
CA GLY A 8 27.76 -37.02 0.05
C GLY A 8 27.83 -35.88 -0.96
N ARG A 9 27.20 -36.02 -2.14
CA ARG A 9 27.12 -34.94 -3.14
C ARG A 9 26.22 -33.81 -2.67
N VAL A 10 25.12 -34.13 -1.98
CA VAL A 10 24.21 -33.13 -1.41
C VAL A 10 24.89 -32.35 -0.29
N ILE A 11 25.65 -33.00 0.59
CA ILE A 11 26.35 -32.32 1.69
C ILE A 11 27.46 -31.41 1.16
N ILE A 12 28.22 -31.84 0.15
CA ILE A 12 29.25 -31.00 -0.49
C ILE A 12 28.61 -29.81 -1.21
N ALA A 13 27.48 -30.01 -1.89
CA ALA A 13 26.73 -28.92 -2.53
C ALA A 13 26.22 -27.90 -1.49
N LEU A 14 25.72 -28.36 -0.34
CA LEU A 14 25.23 -27.50 0.74
C LEU A 14 26.35 -26.68 1.41
N MET A 15 27.54 -27.28 1.58
CA MET A 15 28.70 -26.55 2.11
C MET A 15 29.25 -25.52 1.13
N LEU A 16 29.24 -25.82 -0.17
CA LEU A 16 29.67 -24.86 -1.20
C LEU A 16 28.69 -23.69 -1.34
N THR A 17 27.38 -23.92 -1.24
CA THR A 17 26.38 -22.83 -1.31
C THR A 17 26.40 -21.95 -0.08
N PHE A 18 26.52 -22.52 1.13
CA PHE A 18 26.66 -21.71 2.35
C PHE A 18 28.00 -20.95 2.40
N GLY A 19 29.09 -21.55 1.91
CA GLY A 19 30.39 -20.88 1.84
C GLY A 19 30.39 -19.67 0.90
N VAL A 20 29.72 -19.76 -0.26
CA VAL A 20 29.58 -18.64 -1.20
C VAL A 20 28.64 -17.56 -0.65
N LEU A 21 27.58 -17.93 0.07
CA LEU A 21 26.67 -16.97 0.70
C LEU A 21 27.33 -16.19 1.84
N ALA A 22 28.18 -16.84 2.65
CA ALA A 22 28.98 -16.16 3.68
C ALA A 22 30.03 -15.21 3.05
N TYR A 23 30.65 -15.61 1.94
CA TYR A 23 31.66 -14.78 1.25
C TYR A 23 31.06 -13.52 0.61
N LEU A 24 29.83 -13.60 0.07
CA LEU A 24 29.14 -12.43 -0.50
C LEU A 24 28.58 -11.47 0.55
N VAL A 25 28.44 -11.89 1.81
CA VAL A 25 27.95 -11.03 2.92
C VAL A 25 29.08 -10.26 3.60
N GLN A 26 30.35 -10.59 3.36
CA GLN A 26 31.49 -9.94 4.03
C GLN A 26 32.09 -8.74 3.27
N GLY A 27 31.60 -8.41 2.07
CA GLY A 27 32.21 -7.45 1.16
C GLY A 27 31.57 -6.06 1.14
N ASP A 28 31.39 -5.38 2.29
CA ASP A 28 31.30 -3.91 2.32
C ASP A 28 31.47 -3.32 3.73
N ARG A 29 32.69 -3.43 4.27
CA ARG A 29 33.14 -2.63 5.42
C ARG A 29 34.36 -1.81 5.03
N GLN A 30 34.13 -0.68 4.36
CA GLN A 30 35.06 0.45 4.40
C GLN A 30 34.56 1.47 5.41
N GLY A 31 35.43 1.82 6.34
CA GLY A 31 35.13 2.69 7.45
C GLY A 31 35.16 4.17 7.11
N THR A 32 34.25 4.92 7.74
CA THR A 32 34.41 6.36 7.99
C THR A 32 34.31 6.58 9.49
N LYS A 33 35.39 7.10 10.07
CA LYS A 33 35.48 7.47 11.49
C LYS A 33 34.47 8.58 11.84
N PRO A 34 34.03 8.66 13.11
CA PRO A 34 33.05 9.64 13.56
C PRO A 34 33.73 10.99 13.82
N THR A 35 33.12 12.08 13.36
CA THR A 35 33.47 13.43 13.81
C THR A 35 32.24 14.02 14.46
N GLY A 36 32.34 14.25 15.76
CA GLY A 36 31.29 14.80 16.59
C GLY A 36 30.99 16.25 16.21
N VAL A 37 29.70 16.60 16.29
CA VAL A 37 29.25 17.97 16.48
C VAL A 37 28.22 17.90 17.60
N ASP A 38 28.61 18.44 18.75
CA ASP A 38 27.81 18.55 19.96
C ASP A 38 26.58 19.46 19.71
N LEU A 39 25.40 18.95 20.05
CA LEU A 39 24.18 19.74 20.19
C LEU A 39 23.70 19.60 21.65
N PRO A 40 23.84 20.66 22.47
CA PRO A 40 23.41 20.63 23.87
C PRO A 40 21.89 20.54 24.05
N LEU A 41 21.50 19.75 25.05
CA LEU A 41 20.16 19.49 25.57
C LEU A 41 19.57 20.68 26.36
N GLU A 42 18.26 20.90 26.15
CA GLU A 42 17.19 21.29 27.12
C GLU A 42 17.32 22.61 27.92
N ARG A 43 16.40 23.60 27.86
CA ARG A 43 15.01 23.79 28.39
C ARG A 43 14.94 25.26 28.94
N PRO A 44 13.83 25.87 29.44
CA PRO A 44 12.39 25.59 29.41
C PRO A 44 11.47 26.81 29.06
N VAL A 45 10.16 26.55 29.11
CA VAL A 45 8.93 27.38 29.02
C VAL A 45 8.91 28.71 29.81
N GLN A 46 8.28 29.79 29.28
CA GLN A 46 7.34 30.69 30.01
C GLN A 46 6.71 31.84 29.15
N GLN A 47 5.42 31.66 28.84
CA GLN A 47 4.22 32.52 28.97
C GLN A 47 4.26 34.07 29.12
N ALA A 48 3.19 34.70 28.56
CA ALA A 48 2.56 36.02 28.84
C ALA A 48 3.05 37.21 27.97
N SER A 49 2.25 38.19 27.50
CA SER A 49 0.82 38.55 27.60
C SER A 49 0.45 39.67 26.59
N GLN A 50 -0.68 39.51 25.89
CA GLN A 50 -1.81 40.45 25.67
C GLN A 50 -1.73 41.85 24.98
N ALA A 51 -2.93 42.15 24.41
CA ALA A 51 -3.60 43.43 24.09
C ALA A 51 -3.43 43.97 22.64
N ASP A 52 -4.43 44.44 21.90
CA ASP A 52 -5.90 44.50 22.09
C ASP A 52 -6.59 45.03 20.80
N THR A 53 -7.94 45.02 20.83
CA THR A 53 -8.96 45.69 19.96
C THR A 53 -9.44 44.91 18.74
N SER A 54 -10.64 44.31 18.72
CA SER A 54 -12.03 44.79 18.90
C SER A 54 -12.71 45.11 17.56
N GLY A 55 -13.74 44.31 17.25
CA GLY A 55 -14.61 44.43 16.08
C GLY A 55 -15.75 43.42 16.18
N ALA A 56 -16.72 43.71 17.05
CA ALA A 56 -17.85 42.88 17.38
C ALA A 56 -18.85 42.71 16.22
N THR A 57 -19.47 41.54 16.10
CA THR A 57 -20.94 41.43 16.09
C THR A 57 -21.35 40.11 16.72
N LYS A 58 -22.11 40.26 17.81
CA LYS A 58 -22.71 39.25 18.67
C LYS A 58 -24.08 38.90 18.13
N VAL A 59 -24.35 37.61 17.91
CA VAL A 59 -25.69 37.06 18.16
C VAL A 59 -25.50 35.74 18.91
N ALA A 60 -25.97 35.73 20.15
CA ALA A 60 -25.95 34.59 21.05
C ALA A 60 -27.40 34.16 21.31
N ALA A 61 -27.70 32.87 21.17
CA ALA A 61 -28.56 32.10 22.06
C ALA A 61 -28.50 30.59 21.70
N PRO A 62 -28.71 29.68 22.66
CA PRO A 62 -27.99 28.42 22.76
C PRO A 62 -28.82 27.21 22.28
N ILE A 63 -28.16 26.19 21.73
CA ILE A 63 -28.74 24.85 21.60
C ILE A 63 -27.96 23.91 22.52
N LYS A 64 -28.60 23.57 23.65
CA LYS A 64 -28.30 22.37 24.44
C LYS A 64 -28.70 21.12 23.63
N ASP A 65 -27.94 20.07 23.83
CA ASP A 65 -28.20 18.68 23.45
C ASP A 65 -28.45 18.40 21.96
N GLN A 66 -27.37 18.04 21.26
CA GLN A 66 -27.48 17.10 20.14
C GLN A 66 -26.53 15.94 20.38
N ALA A 67 -27.16 14.78 20.56
CA ALA A 67 -26.56 13.47 20.45
C ALA A 67 -25.65 13.38 19.22
N ALA A 68 -24.57 12.61 19.34
CA ALA A 68 -23.69 12.26 18.25
C ALA A 68 -24.50 11.76 17.04
N VAL A 69 -24.68 12.64 16.05
CA VAL A 69 -25.21 12.26 14.75
C VAL A 69 -24.06 11.57 14.05
N ALA A 70 -24.06 10.24 14.09
CA ALA A 70 -23.25 9.45 13.19
C ALA A 70 -23.71 9.81 11.77
N GLY A 71 -22.93 10.64 11.08
CA GLY A 71 -23.12 10.88 9.66
C GLY A 71 -23.14 9.54 8.90
N PRO A 72 -23.75 9.50 7.71
CA PRO A 72 -23.78 8.26 6.92
C PRO A 72 -22.35 7.72 6.78
N LYS A 73 -22.18 6.41 7.01
CA LYS A 73 -20.84 5.81 6.88
C LYS A 73 -20.35 6.06 5.46
N ALA A 74 -19.05 6.23 5.27
CA ALA A 74 -18.47 6.44 3.93
C ALA A 74 -18.92 5.35 2.92
N GLU A 75 -19.13 4.12 3.42
CA GLU A 75 -19.69 3.00 2.64
C GLU A 75 -21.13 3.26 2.16
N ASP A 76 -21.99 3.89 2.97
CA ASP A 76 -23.38 4.17 2.60
C ASP A 76 -23.46 5.25 1.52
N ILE A 77 -22.59 6.27 1.62
CA ILE A 77 -22.46 7.33 0.61
C ILE A 77 -21.96 6.74 -0.73
N LEU A 78 -20.96 5.85 -0.68
CA LEU A 78 -20.42 5.20 -1.88
C LEU A 78 -21.44 4.26 -2.53
N LYS A 79 -22.26 3.56 -1.74
CA LYS A 79 -23.36 2.73 -2.26
C LYS A 79 -24.46 3.55 -2.90
N GLU A 80 -24.82 4.69 -2.30
CA GLU A 80 -25.79 5.61 -2.89
C GLU A 80 -25.25 6.28 -4.17
N ALA A 81 -23.94 6.57 -4.22
CA ALA A 81 -23.27 7.03 -5.43
C ALA A 81 -23.26 5.95 -6.53
N SER A 82 -23.04 4.68 -6.16
CA SER A 82 -23.11 3.53 -7.08
C SER A 82 -24.52 3.35 -7.66
N SER A 83 -25.57 3.47 -6.82
CA SER A 83 -26.96 3.32 -7.26
C SER A 83 -27.47 4.46 -8.15
N LYS A 84 -26.85 5.65 -8.05
CA LYS A 84 -27.13 6.82 -8.90
C LYS A 84 -26.23 6.91 -10.13
N ALA A 85 -25.15 6.13 -10.20
CA ALA A 85 -24.22 6.13 -11.32
C ALA A 85 -24.72 5.20 -12.44
N GLU A 86 -24.52 5.60 -13.69
CA GLU A 86 -24.89 4.79 -14.86
C GLU A 86 -23.70 3.98 -15.39
N GLY A 87 -23.98 2.76 -15.86
CA GLY A 87 -23.05 1.93 -16.65
C GLY A 87 -21.70 1.68 -15.99
N GLY A 88 -20.61 1.99 -16.69
CA GLY A 88 -19.25 1.74 -16.24
C GLY A 88 -18.88 2.44 -14.92
N ALA A 89 -19.40 3.64 -14.64
CA ALA A 89 -19.06 4.38 -13.43
C ALA A 89 -19.51 3.68 -12.14
N ALA A 90 -20.72 3.10 -12.13
CA ALA A 90 -21.20 2.31 -11.00
C ALA A 90 -20.30 1.08 -10.74
N PHE A 91 -19.82 0.43 -11.81
CA PHE A 91 -18.88 -0.68 -11.70
C PHE A 91 -17.57 -0.26 -11.02
N PHE A 92 -16.98 0.89 -11.37
CA PHE A 92 -15.75 1.37 -10.73
C PHE A 92 -15.95 1.72 -9.24
N ILE A 93 -17.09 2.32 -8.89
CA ILE A 93 -17.43 2.62 -7.50
C ILE A 93 -17.55 1.32 -6.69
N GLU A 94 -18.35 0.37 -7.19
CA GLU A 94 -18.53 -0.93 -6.53
C GLU A 94 -17.22 -1.70 -6.41
N TYR A 95 -16.41 -1.71 -7.48
CA TYR A 95 -15.12 -2.37 -7.50
C TYR A 95 -14.15 -1.79 -6.45
N ARG A 96 -14.07 -0.45 -6.34
CA ARG A 96 -13.25 0.22 -5.33
C ARG A 96 -13.76 -0.10 -3.92
N LEU A 97 -15.07 -0.11 -3.72
CA LEU A 97 -15.69 -0.45 -2.44
C LEU A 97 -15.36 -1.89 -2.01
N GLU A 98 -15.52 -2.86 -2.91
CA GLU A 98 -15.19 -4.26 -2.62
C GLU A 98 -13.70 -4.42 -2.33
N ARG A 99 -12.83 -3.78 -3.12
CA ARG A 99 -11.39 -3.77 -2.86
C ARG A 99 -11.04 -3.21 -1.48
N ASP A 100 -11.65 -2.09 -1.09
CA ASP A 100 -11.38 -1.45 0.20
C ASP A 100 -11.91 -2.28 1.37
N ARG A 101 -13.04 -2.98 1.17
CA ARG A 101 -13.55 -3.97 2.13
C ARG A 101 -12.56 -5.13 2.30
N GLN A 102 -12.05 -5.70 1.20
CA GLN A 102 -11.05 -6.77 1.24
C GLN A 102 -9.76 -6.32 1.94
N ARG A 103 -9.22 -5.14 1.59
CA ARG A 103 -8.04 -4.57 2.26
C ARG A 103 -8.25 -4.36 3.75
N SER A 104 -9.42 -3.85 4.13
CA SER A 104 -9.76 -3.63 5.55
C SER A 104 -9.77 -4.94 6.33
N GLN A 105 -10.32 -6.01 5.75
CA GLN A 105 -10.31 -7.35 6.35
C GLN A 105 -8.88 -7.90 6.47
N GLN A 106 -8.05 -7.77 5.43
CA GLN A 106 -6.66 -8.20 5.44
C GLN A 106 -5.85 -7.45 6.51
N ILE A 107 -5.98 -6.13 6.59
CA ILE A 107 -5.31 -5.30 7.60
C ILE A 107 -5.75 -5.71 9.00
N ALA A 108 -7.06 -5.91 9.21
CA ALA A 108 -7.59 -6.35 10.50
C ALA A 108 -7.00 -7.70 10.93
N LEU A 109 -6.95 -8.67 10.02
CA LEU A 109 -6.36 -9.98 10.28
C LEU A 109 -4.86 -9.89 10.63
N LEU A 110 -4.09 -9.15 9.84
CA LEU A 110 -2.66 -8.97 10.09
C LEU A 110 -2.40 -8.29 11.44
N LYS A 111 -3.17 -7.24 11.77
CA LYS A 111 -3.10 -6.59 13.07
C LYS A 111 -3.47 -7.53 14.21
N GLN A 112 -4.51 -8.33 14.04
CA GLN A 112 -4.90 -9.34 15.04
C GLN A 112 -3.75 -10.33 15.30
N ILE A 113 -3.01 -10.75 14.27
CA ILE A 113 -1.84 -11.64 14.46
C ILE A 113 -0.72 -10.93 15.21
N ILE A 114 -0.45 -9.66 14.88
CA ILE A 114 0.60 -8.84 15.50
C ILE A 114 0.30 -8.60 16.99
N ASP A 115 -0.94 -8.24 17.29
CA ASP A 115 -1.38 -7.84 18.63
C ASP A 115 -1.66 -9.05 19.53
N ASN A 116 -1.91 -10.24 18.96
CA ASN A 116 -2.15 -11.45 19.73
C ASN A 116 -0.89 -11.85 20.54
N PRO A 117 -0.96 -11.90 21.88
CA PRO A 117 0.17 -12.26 22.73
C PRO A 117 0.60 -13.73 22.56
N ASN A 118 -0.27 -14.59 22.04
CA ASN A 118 0.01 -16.00 21.79
C ASN A 118 0.65 -16.27 20.42
N SER A 119 0.73 -15.27 19.54
CA SER A 119 1.46 -15.41 18.28
C SER A 119 2.96 -15.49 18.55
N GLY A 120 3.64 -16.50 18.00
CA GLY A 120 5.09 -16.60 18.03
C GLY A 120 5.77 -15.42 17.34
N GLY A 121 7.02 -15.12 17.72
CA GLY A 121 7.78 -13.98 17.17
C GLY A 121 7.91 -14.01 15.64
N GLU A 122 8.11 -15.19 15.05
CA GLU A 122 8.16 -15.37 13.59
C GLU A 122 6.83 -15.01 12.92
N GLY A 123 5.70 -15.46 13.47
CA GLY A 123 4.37 -15.14 12.93
C GLY A 123 4.06 -13.63 12.99
N LYS A 124 4.52 -12.94 14.05
CA LYS A 124 4.39 -11.48 14.16
C LYS A 124 5.26 -10.76 13.12
N GLN A 125 6.50 -11.19 12.93
CA GLN A 125 7.40 -10.59 11.94
C GLN A 125 6.87 -10.77 10.51
N GLU A 126 6.37 -11.95 10.17
CA GLU A 126 5.78 -12.21 8.86
C GLU A 126 4.50 -11.36 8.65
N ALA A 127 3.65 -11.22 9.67
CA ALA A 127 2.47 -10.37 9.60
C ALA A 127 2.84 -8.88 9.43
N GLN A 128 3.88 -8.40 10.12
CA GLN A 128 4.39 -7.04 9.95
C GLN A 128 4.91 -6.81 8.53
N LYS A 129 5.69 -7.76 7.99
CA LYS A 129 6.20 -7.70 6.62
C LYS A 129 5.05 -7.64 5.61
N ARG A 130 4.03 -8.48 5.77
CA ARG A 130 2.84 -8.49 4.89
C ARG A 130 2.03 -7.22 5.00
N LEU A 131 1.95 -6.61 6.18
CA LEU A 131 1.27 -5.33 6.35
C LEU A 131 2.00 -4.21 5.60
N VAL A 132 3.33 -4.17 5.66
CA VAL A 132 4.15 -3.21 4.91
C VAL A 132 4.01 -3.44 3.41
N GLU A 133 4.12 -4.68 2.94
CA GLU A 133 3.95 -5.02 1.52
C GLU A 133 2.55 -4.65 1.00
N LEU A 134 1.50 -4.94 1.76
CA LEU A 134 0.13 -4.57 1.41
C LEU A 134 0.00 -3.05 1.27
N THR A 135 0.59 -2.29 2.19
CA THR A 135 0.56 -0.81 2.14
C THR A 135 1.29 -0.29 0.90
N GLN A 136 2.47 -0.85 0.58
CA GLN A 136 3.20 -0.48 -0.64
C GLN A 136 2.43 -0.83 -1.92
N GLN A 137 1.71 -1.96 -1.93
CA GLN A 137 0.84 -2.33 -3.04
C GLN A 137 -0.30 -1.32 -3.20
N MET A 138 -0.94 -0.90 -2.09
CA MET A 138 -1.98 0.14 -2.07
C MET A 138 -1.50 1.46 -2.68
N ASP A 139 -0.28 1.88 -2.33
CA ASP A 139 0.31 3.09 -2.88
C ASP A 139 0.61 2.96 -4.37
N LEU A 140 1.16 1.83 -4.81
CA LEU A 140 1.43 1.54 -6.23
C LEU A 140 0.14 1.48 -7.05
N GLU A 141 -0.92 0.87 -6.53
CA GLU A 141 -2.23 0.81 -7.18
C GLU A 141 -2.77 2.22 -7.41
N MET A 142 -2.76 3.08 -6.39
CA MET A 142 -3.19 4.47 -6.50
C MET A 142 -2.33 5.26 -7.49
N GLN A 143 -1.01 5.08 -7.48
CA GLN A 143 -0.11 5.76 -8.43
C GLN A 143 -0.39 5.32 -9.86
N LEU A 144 -0.55 4.01 -10.10
CA LEU A 144 -0.85 3.46 -11.42
C LEU A 144 -2.20 3.94 -11.95
N GLU A 145 -3.25 3.97 -11.11
CA GLU A 145 -4.55 4.53 -11.49
C GLU A 145 -4.42 5.98 -11.96
N LYS A 146 -3.72 6.81 -11.18
CA LYS A 146 -3.47 8.22 -11.54
C LYS A 146 -2.67 8.35 -12.82
N LEU A 147 -1.66 7.51 -13.04
CA LEU A 147 -0.84 7.52 -14.26
C LEU A 147 -1.65 7.10 -15.49
N ILE A 148 -2.54 6.12 -15.35
CA ILE A 148 -3.43 5.69 -16.44
C ILE A 148 -4.40 6.83 -16.77
N VAL A 149 -5.06 7.43 -15.79
CA VAL A 149 -5.94 8.59 -16.02
C VAL A 149 -5.19 9.76 -16.66
N ALA A 150 -3.97 10.07 -16.18
CA ALA A 150 -3.13 11.12 -16.75
C ALA A 150 -2.71 10.86 -18.21
N LYS A 151 -2.73 9.60 -18.68
CA LYS A 151 -2.48 9.24 -20.09
C LYS A 151 -3.69 9.48 -21.00
N GLY A 152 -4.86 9.84 -20.45
CA GLY A 152 -6.05 10.20 -21.21
C GLY A 152 -7.19 9.18 -21.13
N TYR A 153 -7.09 8.15 -20.29
CA TYR A 153 -8.21 7.24 -20.03
C TYR A 153 -9.19 7.85 -19.01
N LYS A 154 -10.48 7.53 -19.14
CA LYS A 154 -11.54 8.20 -18.38
C LYS A 154 -11.52 7.87 -16.89
N ASP A 155 -11.25 6.60 -16.56
CA ASP A 155 -11.04 6.12 -15.20
C ASP A 155 -10.21 4.83 -15.25
N ALA A 156 -9.58 4.47 -14.14
CA ALA A 156 -8.86 3.22 -13.99
C ALA A 156 -8.96 2.70 -12.55
N ALA A 157 -8.99 1.38 -12.42
CA ALA A 157 -8.88 0.69 -11.14
C ALA A 157 -7.81 -0.39 -11.27
N VAL A 158 -6.87 -0.41 -10.33
CA VAL A 158 -5.79 -1.38 -10.28
C VAL A 158 -5.90 -2.17 -8.98
N PHE A 159 -5.75 -3.49 -9.08
CA PHE A 159 -5.71 -4.38 -7.93
C PHE A 159 -4.58 -5.40 -8.04
N ILE A 160 -3.60 -5.24 -7.18
CA ILE A 160 -2.40 -6.04 -7.02
C ILE A 160 -2.67 -7.06 -5.91
N GLN A 161 -2.73 -8.33 -6.30
CA GLN A 161 -2.77 -9.49 -5.39
C GLN A 161 -1.43 -10.21 -5.45
N PRO A 162 -1.03 -11.11 -4.54
CA PRO A 162 0.32 -11.71 -4.55
C PRO A 162 0.80 -12.28 -5.90
N ASN A 163 -0.09 -12.90 -6.68
CA ASN A 163 0.27 -13.59 -7.94
C ASN A 163 -0.40 -13.02 -9.20
N ALA A 164 -1.21 -11.97 -9.07
CA ALA A 164 -1.92 -11.36 -10.20
C ALA A 164 -2.06 -9.85 -10.02
N VAL A 165 -2.05 -9.11 -11.12
CA VAL A 165 -2.39 -7.70 -11.17
C VAL A 165 -3.57 -7.53 -12.12
N ASN A 166 -4.69 -7.08 -11.59
CA ASN A 166 -5.88 -6.80 -12.37
C ASN A 166 -5.96 -5.31 -12.63
N VAL A 167 -6.10 -4.93 -13.89
CA VAL A 167 -6.25 -3.54 -14.31
C VAL A 167 -7.56 -3.41 -15.06
N ILE A 168 -8.46 -2.58 -14.56
CA ILE A 168 -9.69 -2.23 -15.24
C ILE A 168 -9.59 -0.79 -15.72
N VAL A 169 -9.86 -0.57 -17.01
CA VAL A 169 -9.73 0.75 -17.65
C VAL A 169 -11.08 1.17 -18.23
N MET A 170 -11.50 2.40 -17.95
CA MET A 170 -12.67 3.01 -18.58
C MET A 170 -12.22 3.74 -19.84
N ALA A 171 -12.66 3.25 -20.99
CA ALA A 171 -12.29 3.81 -22.28
C ALA A 171 -13.36 3.52 -23.33
N ASP A 172 -13.71 4.52 -24.15
CA ASP A 172 -14.63 4.36 -25.27
C ASP A 172 -14.03 3.46 -26.37
N LYS A 173 -12.72 3.59 -26.57
CA LYS A 173 -11.90 2.79 -27.48
C LYS A 173 -10.73 2.21 -26.69
N PHE A 174 -10.56 0.90 -26.77
CA PHE A 174 -9.48 0.17 -26.12
C PHE A 174 -9.01 -0.94 -27.06
N GLY A 175 -7.77 -0.83 -27.55
CA GLY A 175 -7.17 -1.81 -28.46
C GLY A 175 -5.98 -2.55 -27.85
N ASP A 176 -5.42 -3.48 -28.61
CA ASP A 176 -4.23 -4.25 -28.19
C ASP A 176 -3.01 -3.36 -27.92
N GLU A 177 -2.89 -2.24 -28.64
CA GLU A 177 -1.82 -1.27 -28.41
C GLU A 177 -1.96 -0.58 -27.03
N ASP A 178 -3.17 -0.20 -26.64
CA ASP A 178 -3.46 0.37 -25.31
C ASP A 178 -3.18 -0.66 -24.22
N ALA A 179 -3.65 -1.89 -24.42
CA ALA A 179 -3.39 -3.01 -23.54
C ALA A 179 -1.88 -3.22 -23.35
N ASN A 180 -1.10 -3.24 -24.43
CA ASN A 180 0.35 -3.41 -24.32
C ASN A 180 1.02 -2.23 -23.60
N LYS A 181 0.66 -0.98 -23.93
CA LYS A 181 1.22 0.22 -23.25
C LYS A 181 0.95 0.23 -21.75
N ILE A 182 -0.28 -0.06 -21.34
CA ILE A 182 -0.66 -0.10 -19.92
C ILE A 182 -0.05 -1.33 -19.24
N GLY A 183 -0.10 -2.49 -19.88
CA GLY A 183 0.49 -3.72 -19.36
C GLY A 183 1.98 -3.57 -19.09
N ASP A 184 2.73 -2.93 -19.99
CA ASP A 184 4.15 -2.65 -19.81
C ASP A 184 4.40 -1.63 -18.68
N LEU A 185 3.57 -0.58 -18.59
CA LEU A 185 3.66 0.39 -17.50
C LEU A 185 3.47 -0.29 -16.13
N VAL A 186 2.45 -1.13 -16.01
CA VAL A 186 2.10 -1.84 -14.78
C VAL A 186 3.18 -2.86 -14.45
N SER A 187 3.64 -3.64 -15.42
CA SER A 187 4.73 -4.60 -15.24
C SER A 187 6.00 -3.93 -14.73
N ARG A 188 6.44 -2.83 -15.37
CA ARG A 188 7.63 -2.08 -14.94
C ARG A 188 7.49 -1.46 -13.55
N SER A 189 6.31 -0.91 -13.22
CA SER A 189 6.10 -0.22 -11.94
C SER A 189 5.95 -1.19 -10.78
N THR A 190 5.38 -2.38 -11.02
CA THR A 190 5.14 -3.41 -9.99
C THR A 190 6.25 -4.45 -9.91
N GLY A 191 7.18 -4.46 -10.86
CA GLY A 191 8.23 -5.48 -10.98
C GLY A 191 7.70 -6.87 -11.36
N ARG A 192 6.46 -6.95 -11.88
CA ARG A 192 5.79 -8.23 -12.14
C ARG A 192 5.85 -8.65 -13.60
N PRO A 193 5.94 -9.96 -13.87
CA PRO A 193 5.97 -10.46 -15.23
C PRO A 193 4.63 -10.18 -15.93
N ARG A 194 4.69 -9.94 -17.25
CA ARG A 194 3.56 -9.47 -18.05
C ARG A 194 2.39 -10.46 -18.05
N GLU A 195 2.68 -11.73 -17.87
CA GLU A 195 1.77 -12.87 -17.78
C GLU A 195 0.87 -12.80 -16.54
N GLN A 196 1.30 -12.09 -15.49
CA GLN A 196 0.50 -11.86 -14.29
C GLN A 196 -0.39 -10.62 -14.38
N VAL A 197 -0.28 -9.83 -15.46
CA VAL A 197 -1.07 -8.61 -15.65
C VAL A 197 -2.29 -8.91 -16.52
N SER A 198 -3.46 -8.94 -15.88
CA SER A 198 -4.76 -9.07 -16.53
C SER A 198 -5.37 -7.70 -16.76
N MET A 199 -5.89 -7.46 -17.96
CA MET A 199 -6.52 -6.19 -18.34
C MET A 199 -7.95 -6.42 -18.81
N ILE A 200 -8.84 -5.58 -18.30
CA ILE A 200 -10.26 -5.57 -18.65
C ILE A 200 -10.62 -4.12 -18.99
N HIS A 201 -11.41 -3.90 -20.02
CA HIS A 201 -11.93 -2.56 -20.31
C HIS A 201 -13.44 -2.51 -20.10
N LYS A 202 -13.92 -1.33 -19.71
CA LYS A 202 -15.34 -0.97 -19.61
C LYS A 202 -15.59 0.32 -20.38
N LYS A 203 -16.75 0.43 -21.00
CA LYS A 203 -17.23 1.67 -21.61
C LYS A 203 -17.96 2.52 -20.58
#